data_AF-A0A1G2Z8T5-F1
#
_entry.id   AF-A0A1G2Z8T5-F1
#
_cell.length_a   1.000
_cell.length_b   1.000
_cell.length_c   1.000
_cell.angle_alpha   90.00
_cell.angle_beta   90.00
_cell.angle_gamma   90.00
#
_symmetry.space_group_name_H-M   'P 1'
#
loop_
_entity.id
_entity.type
_entity.pdbx_description
1 polymer ?
#
loop_
_entity_poly.entity_id
_entity_poly.type
_entity_poly.pdbx_seq_one_letter_code
_entity_poly.pdbx_strand_id
1 'polypeptide(L)'
;MQATNMVFHGIANRQAALIISDQWQAIADELTRTHRVGLTRINGQGGYQGADRTILYSVIHRRNVPALKKTVLDKDPNAFIALMTAEDVTGVEVGNQPHW
;
A
#
# COMPACT_ATOMS: atom_id res chain seq x y z
N MET A 1 33.00 -3.67 -18.97
CA MET A 1 32.07 -4.15 -17.92
C MET A 1 31.20 -2.99 -17.45
N GLN A 2 30.07 -2.76 -18.09
CA GLN A 2 29.04 -1.78 -17.69
C GLN A 2 27.71 -2.49 -17.43
N ALA A 3 27.75 -3.67 -16.82
CA ALA A 3 26.57 -4.52 -16.60
C ALA A 3 26.25 -4.77 -15.11
N THR A 4 26.90 -4.06 -14.19
CA THR A 4 26.78 -4.38 -12.75
C THR A 4 25.77 -3.50 -11.99
N ASN A 5 25.37 -2.35 -12.52
CA ASN A 5 24.41 -1.47 -11.82
C ASN A 5 22.94 -1.69 -12.19
N MET A 6 22.61 -2.43 -13.25
CA MET A 6 21.21 -2.75 -13.58
C MET A 6 20.66 -3.94 -12.79
N VAL A 7 21.51 -4.74 -12.15
CA VAL A 7 21.08 -5.96 -11.43
C VAL A 7 20.67 -5.65 -9.99
N PHE A 8 21.16 -4.56 -9.39
CA PHE A 8 20.77 -4.15 -8.03
C PHE A 8 19.57 -3.19 -7.98
N HIS A 9 19.31 -2.44 -9.05
CA HIS A 9 18.09 -1.64 -9.22
C HIS A 9 17.00 -2.44 -9.97
N GLY A 10 16.95 -3.76 -9.75
CA GLY A 10 15.94 -4.62 -10.35
C GLY A 10 14.55 -4.10 -9.99
N ILE A 11 13.78 -3.68 -11.00
CA ILE A 11 12.36 -3.27 -11.00
C ILE A 11 11.79 -3.12 -9.59
N ALA A 12 11.58 -1.88 -9.13
CA ALA A 12 10.99 -1.59 -7.81
C ALA A 12 9.80 -2.52 -7.53
N ASN A 13 10.03 -3.48 -6.64
CA ASN A 13 9.09 -4.56 -6.33
C ASN A 13 8.12 -4.18 -5.22
N ARG A 14 8.19 -2.94 -4.72
CA ARG A 14 7.33 -2.39 -3.68
C ARG A 14 6.47 -1.27 -4.24
N GLN A 15 5.26 -1.19 -3.71
CA GLN A 15 4.28 -0.16 -3.99
C GLN A 15 3.77 0.36 -2.66
N ALA A 16 3.83 1.67 -2.47
CA ALA A 16 3.05 2.33 -1.44
C ALA A 16 1.61 2.45 -1.96
N ALA A 17 0.64 2.05 -1.13
CA ALA A 17 -0.77 2.12 -1.40
C ALA A 17 -1.44 3.04 -0.39
N LEU A 18 -2.17 4.02 -0.89
CA LEU A 18 -3.13 4.81 -0.11
C LEU A 18 -4.53 4.37 -0.52
N ILE A 19 -5.31 3.90 0.46
CA ILE A 19 -6.68 3.43 0.28
C ILE A 19 -7.60 4.39 1.01
N ILE A 20 -8.56 4.95 0.29
CA ILE A 20 -9.53 5.89 0.82
C ILE A 20 -10.92 5.27 0.62
N SER A 21 -11.65 5.10 1.73
CA SER A 21 -12.95 4.43 1.77
C SER A 21 -13.70 4.76 3.06
N ASP A 22 -15.02 4.81 2.99
CA ASP A 22 -15.88 4.90 4.18
C ASP A 22 -16.03 3.53 4.89
N GLN A 23 -15.71 2.44 4.20
CA GLN A 23 -15.68 1.07 4.74
C GLN A 23 -14.27 0.64 5.16
N TRP A 24 -13.42 1.59 5.56
CA TRP A 24 -12.00 1.33 5.87
C TRP A 24 -11.79 0.25 6.94
N GLN A 25 -12.70 0.10 7.91
CA GLN A 25 -12.57 -0.92 8.97
C GLN A 25 -12.67 -2.33 8.40
N ALA A 26 -13.70 -2.60 7.58
CA ALA A 26 -13.88 -3.90 6.95
C ALA A 26 -12.75 -4.25 5.98
N ILE A 27 -12.21 -3.23 5.29
CA ILE A 27 -11.04 -3.36 4.42
C ILE A 27 -9.79 -3.69 5.24
N ALA A 28 -9.54 -2.95 6.32
CA ALA A 28 -8.38 -3.14 7.18
C ALA A 28 -8.37 -4.54 7.79
N ASP A 29 -9.52 -4.98 8.31
CA ASP A 29 -9.67 -6.31 8.92
C ASP A 29 -9.36 -7.44 7.93
N GLU A 30 -9.89 -7.37 6.70
CA GLU A 30 -9.65 -8.37 5.66
C GLU A 30 -8.18 -8.36 5.19
N LEU A 31 -7.62 -7.18 4.91
CA LEU A 31 -6.23 -7.04 4.46
C LEU A 31 -5.23 -7.52 5.52
N THR A 32 -5.46 -7.20 6.79
CA THR A 32 -4.55 -7.62 7.87
C THR A 32 -4.71 -9.11 8.20
N ARG A 33 -5.94 -9.65 8.26
CA ARG A 33 -6.15 -11.06 8.66
C ARG A 33 -5.87 -12.04 7.53
N THR A 34 -6.38 -11.78 6.33
CA THR A 34 -6.32 -12.73 5.21
C THR A 34 -5.03 -12.58 4.42
N HIS A 35 -4.60 -11.33 4.18
CA HIS A 35 -3.44 -11.05 3.34
C HIS A 35 -2.17 -10.75 4.13
N ARG A 36 -2.25 -10.68 5.47
CA ARG A 36 -1.14 -10.32 6.37
C ARG A 36 -0.46 -9.00 5.96
N VAL A 37 -1.26 -8.05 5.49
CA VAL A 37 -0.79 -6.73 5.09
C VAL A 37 -0.79 -5.82 6.31
N GLY A 38 0.40 -5.30 6.65
CA GLY A 38 0.54 -4.24 7.65
C GLY A 38 -0.06 -2.93 7.14
N LEU A 39 -0.87 -2.28 7.97
CA LEU A 39 -1.56 -1.03 7.63
C LEU A 39 -1.30 0.02 8.69
N THR A 40 -1.07 1.25 8.24
CA THR A 40 -1.07 2.45 9.09
C THR A 40 -2.32 3.25 8.78
N ARG A 41 -3.04 3.66 9.83
CA ARG A 41 -4.19 4.56 9.69
C ARG A 41 -3.72 6.01 9.74
N ILE A 42 -4.14 6.79 8.75
CA ILE A 42 -3.91 8.24 8.69
C ILE A 42 -5.27 8.93 8.76
N ASN A 43 -5.43 9.84 9.73
CA ASN A 43 -6.61 10.67 9.82
C ASN A 43 -6.42 11.88 8.88
N GLY A 44 -7.35 12.09 7.97
CA GLY A 44 -7.37 13.23 7.05
C GLY A 44 -8.73 13.91 7.04
N GLN A 45 -8.83 15.01 6.28
CA GLN A 45 -10.07 15.76 6.12
C GLN A 45 -10.29 15.99 4.61
N GLY A 46 -11.52 15.76 4.14
CA GLY A 46 -11.86 15.96 2.74
C GLY A 46 -11.87 17.44 2.38
N GLY A 47 -11.04 17.86 1.42
CA GLY A 47 -10.87 19.28 1.07
C GLY A 47 -12.12 19.99 0.54
N TYR A 48 -13.11 19.24 0.04
CA TYR A 48 -14.37 19.82 -0.46
C TYR A 48 -15.48 19.88 0.61
N GLN A 49 -15.61 18.82 1.41
CA GLN A 49 -16.73 18.65 2.34
C GLN A 49 -16.36 18.95 3.80
N GLY A 50 -15.07 19.09 4.13
CA GLY A 50 -14.59 19.25 5.50
C GLY A 50 -14.82 18.01 6.39
N ALA A 51 -15.31 16.91 5.83
CA ALA A 51 -15.59 15.69 6.58
C ALA A 51 -14.30 14.95 6.92
N ASP A 52 -14.22 14.42 8.14
CA ASP A 52 -13.14 13.52 8.54
C ASP A 52 -13.15 12.28 7.64
N ARG A 53 -11.96 11.91 7.15
CA ARG A 53 -11.74 10.75 6.30
C ARG A 53 -10.60 9.95 6.89
N THR A 54 -10.79 8.63 6.94
CA THR A 54 -9.71 7.72 7.28
C THR A 54 -9.04 7.23 6.01
N ILE A 55 -7.71 7.29 5.98
CA ILE A 55 -6.88 6.77 4.90
C ILE A 55 -6.09 5.60 5.45
N LEU A 56 -6.07 4.47 4.74
CA LEU A 56 -5.18 3.36 5.04
C LEU A 56 -3.93 3.48 4.17
N TYR A 57 -2.77 3.40 4.80
CA TYR A 57 -1.47 3.36 4.15
C TYR A 57 -0.84 1.99 4.33
N SER A 58 -0.22 1.47 3.27
CA SER A 58 0.62 0.28 3.35
C SER A 58 1.73 0.31 2.30
N VAL A 59 2.84 -0.35 2.59
CA VAL A 59 3.81 -0.75 1.58
C VAL A 59 3.63 -2.23 1.30
N ILE A 60 3.38 -2.60 0.05
CA ILE A 60 3.17 -3.99 -0.37
C ILE A 60 4.07 -4.39 -1.52
N HIS A 61 4.23 -5.69 -1.73
CA HIS A 61 4.81 -6.19 -2.97
C HIS A 61 3.92 -5.86 -4.17
N ARG A 62 4.52 -5.48 -5.30
CA ARG A 62 3.81 -5.21 -6.57
C ARG A 62 2.89 -6.37 -6.98
N ARG A 63 3.30 -7.63 -6.74
CA ARG A 63 2.49 -8.82 -7.03
C ARG A 63 1.20 -8.92 -6.21
N ASN A 64 1.13 -8.26 -5.05
CA ASN A 64 -0.04 -8.28 -4.17
C ASN A 64 -1.07 -7.18 -4.53
N VAL A 65 -0.72 -6.25 -5.42
CA VAL A 65 -1.60 -5.15 -5.84
C VAL A 65 -2.95 -5.64 -6.39
N PRO A 66 -3.02 -6.68 -7.25
CA PRO A 66 -4.31 -7.16 -7.76
C PRO A 66 -5.23 -7.68 -6.65
N ALA A 67 -4.68 -8.44 -5.69
CA ALA A 67 -5.44 -8.94 -4.55
C ALA A 67 -5.91 -7.79 -3.65
N LEU A 68 -5.05 -6.80 -3.38
CA LEU A 68 -5.42 -5.61 -2.62
C LEU A 68 -6.57 -4.84 -3.30
N LYS A 69 -6.46 -4.57 -4.60
CA LYS A 69 -7.53 -3.89 -5.38
C LYS A 69 -8.84 -4.66 -5.32
N LYS A 70 -8.79 -5.98 -5.51
CA LYS A 70 -9.97 -6.84 -5.43
C LYS A 70 -10.62 -6.75 -4.05
N THR A 71 -9.86 -6.96 -2.99
CA THR A 71 -10.37 -6.91 -1.61
C THR A 71 -10.99 -5.55 -1.29
N VAL A 72 -10.33 -4.46 -1.67
CA VAL A 72 -10.86 -3.10 -1.44
C VAL A 72 -12.18 -2.89 -2.20
N LEU A 73 -12.20 -3.16 -3.50
CA LEU A 73 -13.36 -2.89 -4.36
C LEU A 73 -14.53 -3.85 -4.11
N ASP A 74 -14.26 -5.07 -3.63
CA ASP A 74 -15.30 -6.01 -3.19
C ASP A 74 -15.99 -5.54 -1.90
N LYS A 75 -15.29 -4.81 -1.02
CA LYS A 75 -15.85 -4.25 0.22
C LYS A 75 -16.49 -2.89 0.01
N ASP A 76 -15.89 -2.06 -0.83
CA ASP A 76 -16.39 -0.73 -1.18
C ASP A 76 -16.12 -0.40 -2.65
N PRO A 77 -17.15 -0.51 -3.52
CA PRO A 77 -17.03 -0.14 -4.93
C PRO A 77 -16.74 1.34 -5.18
N ASN A 78 -16.97 2.21 -4.20
CA ASN A 78 -16.70 3.65 -4.30
C ASN A 78 -15.33 4.04 -3.73
N ALA A 79 -14.57 3.08 -3.18
CA ALA A 79 -13.23 3.33 -2.71
C ALA A 79 -12.29 3.70 -3.86
N PHE A 80 -11.28 4.52 -3.57
CA PHE A 80 -10.19 4.75 -4.52
C PHE A 80 -8.83 4.42 -3.90
N ILE A 81 -7.91 4.00 -4.77
CA ILE A 81 -6.59 3.51 -4.38
C ILE A 81 -5.55 4.26 -5.20
N ALA A 82 -4.68 5.01 -4.52
CA ALA A 82 -3.50 5.60 -5.14
C ALA A 82 -2.28 4.69 -4.90
N LEU A 83 -1.55 4.38 -5.97
CA LEU A 83 -0.34 3.56 -5.92
C LEU A 83 0.86 4.40 -6.31
N MET A 84 1.92 4.30 -5.53
CA MET A 84 3.19 4.98 -5.76
C MET A 84 4.31 3.94 -5.74
N THR A 85 5.27 4.07 -6.64
CA THR A 85 6.46 3.23 -6.61
C THR A 85 7.29 3.58 -5.37
N ALA A 86 7.61 2.56 -4.57
CA ALA A 86 8.48 2.71 -3.42
C ALA A 86 9.85 2.09 -3.78
N GLU A 87 10.79 2.94 -4.17
CA GLU A 87 12.13 2.51 -4.60
C GLU A 87 13.02 2.14 -3.43
N ASP A 88 12.91 2.89 -2.33
CA ASP A 88 13.69 2.70 -1.11
C ASP A 88 12.76 2.60 0.10
N VAL A 89 12.72 1.42 0.72
CA VAL A 89 11.93 1.15 1.94
C VAL A 89 12.80 0.40 2.93
N THR A 90 12.81 0.87 4.17
CA THR A 90 13.52 0.23 5.29
C THR A 90 12.53 -0.46 6.23
N GLY A 91 12.93 -1.59 6.84
CA GLY A 91 12.11 -2.33 7.82
C GLY A 91 12.07 -3.83 7.56
N VAL A 92 11.78 -4.61 8.61
CA VAL A 92 12.00 -6.07 8.63
C VAL A 92 11.05 -6.85 7.71
N GLU A 93 9.82 -6.39 7.51
CA GLU A 93 8.79 -7.12 6.74
C GLU A 93 8.56 -6.59 5.32
N VAL A 94 8.82 -5.29 5.10
CA VAL A 94 8.53 -4.60 3.83
C VAL A 94 9.77 -4.00 3.17
N GLY A 95 10.89 -3.94 3.88
CA GLY A 95 12.11 -3.35 3.39
C GLY A 95 12.68 -4.07 2.18
N ASN A 96 13.37 -3.31 1.34
CA ASN A 96 14.18 -3.81 0.24
C ASN A 96 15.65 -3.41 0.35
N GLN A 97 16.02 -2.72 1.44
CA GLN A 97 17.39 -2.33 1.75
C GLN A 97 18.17 -3.45 2.45
N PRO A 98 19.49 -3.54 2.22
CA PRO A 98 20.38 -4.35 3.05
C PRO A 98 20.28 -3.91 4.51
N HIS A 99 20.26 -4.88 5.41
CA HIS A 99 20.46 -4.63 6.83
C HIS A 99 21.96 -4.39 7.04
N TRP A 100 22.34 -3.18 7.46
CA TRP A 100 23.70 -2.87 7.92
C TRP A 100 23.82 -3.10 9.42
#